data_AF-A0A2G9S827-F1
#
_entry.id   AF-A0A2G9S827-F1
#
_cell.length_a   1.000
_cell.length_b   1.000
_cell.length_c   1.000
_cell.angle_alpha   90.00
_cell.angle_beta   90.00
_cell.angle_gamma   90.00
#
_symmetry.space_group_name_H-M   'P 1'
#
loop_
_entity.id
_entity.type
_entity.pdbx_description
1 polymer ?
#
loop_
_entity_poly.entity_id
_entity_poly.type
_entity_poly.pdbx_seq_one_letter_code
_entity_poly.pdbx_strand_id
1 'polypeptide(L)' 'MEPMSKSIGEFALDIFKEINSSNSDSNILYSPVSLAASLSLALLGSKGDTASQIEKIMLR' A
#
# COMPACT_ATOMS: atom_id res chain seq x y z
N MET A 1 16.00 -10.33 -3.20
CA MET A 1 14.70 -9.99 -2.59
C MET A 1 14.90 -8.66 -1.90
N GLU A 2 14.12 -7.65 -2.26
CA GLU A 2 14.13 -6.40 -1.49
C GLU A 2 13.59 -6.68 -0.08
N PRO A 3 14.07 -5.95 0.95
CA PRO A 3 13.53 -6.09 2.29
C PRO A 3 12.06 -5.71 2.32
N MET A 4 11.21 -6.54 2.95
CA MET A 4 9.78 -6.26 3.13
C MET A 4 9.52 -4.88 3.78
N SER A 5 10.43 -4.42 4.64
CA SER A 5 10.39 -3.09 5.23
C SER A 5 10.50 -1.96 4.20
N LYS A 6 11.27 -2.16 3.12
CA LYS A 6 11.43 -1.16 2.05
C LYS A 6 10.16 -1.06 1.21
N SER A 7 9.63 -2.18 0.70
CA SER A 7 8.40 -2.16 -0.12
C SER A 7 7.20 -1.60 0.67
N ILE A 8 7.06 -1.93 1.96
CA ILE A 8 6.03 -1.31 2.82
C ILE A 8 6.28 0.20 3.01
N GLY A 9 7.53 0.63 3.14
CA GLY A 9 7.89 2.05 3.26
C GLY A 9 7.57 2.86 2.00
N GLU A 10 7.86 2.30 0.82
CA GLU A 10 7.53 2.91 -0.48
C GLU A 10 6.02 2.96 -0.70
N PHE A 11 5.31 1.87 -0.41
CA PHE A 11 3.85 1.82 -0.41
C PHE A 11 3.24 2.90 0.52
N ALA A 12 3.78 3.06 1.73
CA ALA A 12 3.34 4.11 2.66
C ALA A 12 3.50 5.51 2.04
N LEU A 13 4.67 5.81 1.48
CA LEU A 13 4.94 7.11 0.84
C LEU A 13 3.98 7.39 -0.32
N ASP A 14 3.65 6.38 -1.12
CA ASP A 14 2.71 6.53 -2.23
C ASP A 14 1.29 6.83 -1.74
N ILE A 15 0.81 6.12 -0.70
CA ILE A 15 -0.48 6.42 -0.07
C ILE A 15 -0.50 7.82 0.55
N PHE A 16 0.58 8.22 1.23
CA PHE A 16 0.68 9.56 1.81
C PHE A 16 0.57 10.65 0.74
N LYS A 17 1.28 10.50 -0.39
CA LYS A 17 1.21 11.46 -1.50
C LYS A 17 -0.22 11.57 -2.07
N GLU A 18 -0.92 10.45 -2.19
CA GLU A 18 -2.30 10.41 -2.69
C GLU A 18 -3.29 11.08 -1.72
N ILE A 19 -3.15 10.85 -0.41
CA ILE A 19 -3.99 11.52 0.59
C ILE A 19 -3.66 13.03 0.64
N ASN A 20 -2.38 13.37 0.58
CA ASN A 20 -1.92 14.76 0.66
C ASN A 20 -2.27 15.58 -0.59
N SER A 21 -2.35 14.95 -1.78
CA SER A 21 -2.77 15.64 -3.02
C SER A 21 -4.21 16.16 -2.94
N SER A 22 -5.04 15.54 -2.10
CA SER A 22 -6.44 15.90 -1.91
C SER A 22 -6.71 16.72 -0.63
N ASN A 23 -5.76 16.77 0.32
CA ASN A 23 -5.94 17.39 1.64
C ASN A 23 -4.66 18.08 2.16
N SER A 24 -4.13 19.05 1.42
CA SER A 24 -2.80 19.65 1.63
C SER A 24 -2.56 20.33 2.99
N ASP A 25 -3.62 20.76 3.69
CA ASP A 25 -3.51 21.59 4.90
C ASP A 25 -4.01 20.89 6.18
N SER A 26 -4.20 19.57 6.13
CA SER A 26 -4.75 18.79 7.24
C SER A 26 -3.78 17.75 7.78
N ASN A 27 -3.93 17.38 9.05
CA ASN A 27 -3.14 16.31 9.65
C ASN A 27 -3.53 14.96 9.02
N ILE A 28 -2.52 14.19 8.58
CA ILE A 28 -2.70 12.85 8.01
C ILE A 28 -2.14 11.82 9.00
N LEU A 29 -3.00 10.90 9.47
CA LEU A 29 -2.64 9.79 10.33
C LEU A 29 -3.22 8.49 9.77
N TYR A 30 -2.36 7.50 9.51
CA TYR A 30 -2.76 6.17 9.05
C TYR A 30 -1.69 5.13 9.43
N SER A 31 -2.02 3.84 9.31
CA SER A 31 -1.11 2.72 9.59
C SER A 31 -0.76 1.96 8.31
N PRO A 32 0.45 2.15 7.74
CA PRO A 32 0.84 1.47 6.51
C PRO A 32 0.86 -0.06 6.65
N VAL A 33 1.34 -0.56 7.80
CA VAL A 33 1.40 -2.00 8.07
C VAL A 33 0.00 -2.61 8.16
N SER A 34 -0.97 -1.90 8.75
CA SER A 34 -2.35 -2.36 8.79
C SER A 34 -2.97 -2.47 7.39
N LEU A 35 -2.74 -1.47 6.54
CA LEU A 35 -3.22 -1.49 5.15
C LEU A 35 -2.57 -2.63 4.35
N ALA A 36 -1.26 -2.81 4.50
CA ALA A 36 -0.54 -3.91 3.87
C ALA A 36 -1.09 -5.26 4.33
N ALA A 37 -1.34 -5.46 5.62
CA ALA A 37 -1.91 -6.70 6.13
C ALA A 37 -3.30 -7.00 5.53
N SER A 38 -4.18 -5.99 5.45
CA SER A 38 -5.50 -6.13 4.81
C SER A 38 -5.39 -6.48 3.32
N LEU A 39 -4.49 -5.82 2.59
CA LEU A 39 -4.27 -6.10 1.17
C LEU A 39 -3.65 -7.48 0.93
N SER A 40 -2.76 -7.96 1.80
CA SER A 40 -2.23 -9.33 1.73
C SER A 40 -3.33 -10.38 1.87
N LEU A 41 -4.29 -10.16 2.78
CA LEU A 41 -5.44 -11.06 2.93
C LEU A 41 -6.36 -11.02 1.69
N ALA A 42 -6.56 -9.83 1.11
CA ALA A 42 -7.32 -9.69 -0.13
C ALA A 42 -6.60 -10.38 -1.30
N LEU A 43 -5.28 -10.24 -1.40
CA LEU A 43 -4.45 -10.88 -2.42
C LEU A 43 -4.63 -12.40 -2.39
N LEU A 44 -4.59 -13.00 -1.19
CA LEU A 44 -4.77 -14.44 -1.00
C LEU A 44 -6.09 -14.98 -1.59
N GLY A 45 -7.15 -14.17 -1.58
CA GLY A 45 -8.45 -14.53 -2.15
C GLY A 45 -8.66 -14.13 -3.61
N SER A 46 -7.76 -13.31 -4.18
CA SER A 46 -7.90 -12.73 -5.51
C SER A 46 -7.25 -13.59 -6.61
N LYS A 47 -7.61 -13.35 -7.87
CA LYS A 47 -7.04 -14.03 -9.05
C LYS A 47 -6.96 -13.07 -10.25
N GLY A 48 -6.21 -13.46 -11.27
CA GLY A 48 -6.09 -12.71 -12.53
C GLY A 48 -5.64 -11.27 -12.29
N ASP A 49 -6.22 -10.34 -13.04
CA ASP A 49 -5.85 -8.92 -13.02
C ASP A 49 -5.96 -8.29 -11.62
N THR A 50 -6.94 -8.73 -10.82
CA THR A 50 -7.11 -8.23 -9.44
C THR A 50 -5.90 -8.56 -8.57
N ALA A 51 -5.39 -9.80 -8.63
CA ALA A 51 -4.21 -10.20 -7.88
C ALA A 51 -2.98 -9.42 -8.34
N SER A 52 -2.78 -9.29 -9.66
CA SER A 52 -1.65 -8.57 -10.24
C SER A 52 -1.64 -7.09 -9.88
N GLN A 53 -2.80 -6.44 -9.76
CA GLN A 53 -2.88 -5.04 -9.32
C GLN A 53 -2.49 -4.87 -7.85
N ILE A 54 -2.93 -5.78 -6.97
CA ILE A 54 -2.58 -5.74 -5.54
C ILE A 54 -1.06 -5.97 -5.37
N GLU A 55 -0.49 -6.97 -6.05
CA GLU A 55 0.95 -7.24 -6.01
C GLU A 55 1.77 -6.05 -6.50
N LYS A 56 1.36 -5.41 -7.60
CA LYS A 56 2.05 -4.25 -8.17
C LYS A 56 2.13 -3.07 -7.19
N ILE A 57 1.14 -2.90 -6.33
CA ILE A 57 1.09 -1.81 -5.35
C ILE A 57 1.92 -2.17 -4.10
N MET A 58 1.99 -3.46 -3.73
CA MET A 58 2.61 -3.91 -2.48
C MET A 58 4.07 -4.36 -2.60
N LEU A 59 4.51 -4.84 -3.76
CA LEU A 59 5.76 -5.59 -3.95
C LEU A 59 6.73 -4.94 -4.94
N ARG A 60 6.76 -3.60 -5.02
CA ARG A 60 7.78 -2.88 -5.80
C ARG A 60 9.17 -3.01 -5.19
#